data_AF-A0AAV6FED1-F1
#
_entry.id   AF-A0AAV6FED1-F1
#
_cell.length_a   1.000
_cell.length_b   1.000
_cell.length_c   1.000
_cell.angle_alpha   90.00
_cell.angle_beta   90.00
_cell.angle_gamma   90.00
#
_symmetry.space_group_name_H-M   'P 1'
#
loop_
_entity.id
_entity.type
_entity.pdbx_description
1 polymer ?
#
loop_
_entity_poly.entity_id
_entity_poly.type
_entity_poly.pdbx_seq_one_letter_code
_entity_poly.pdbx_strand_id
1 'polypeptide(L)'
;MVSCVCCGPKLAACGIVLSIWGVIMLSMLGIFFSTHSAVLIEDVPIREEDMHNEQNPLQTVYALFDQVGYNCFIAAGMYVVVGLLSFCQIRMNKRREYLVH
;
A
#
# COMPACT_ATOMS: atom_id res chain seq x y z
N MET A 1 10.94 -3.14 23.14
CA MET A 1 9.84 -3.77 22.37
C MET A 1 8.97 -2.64 21.88
N VAL A 2 8.86 -2.45 20.57
CA VAL A 2 8.08 -1.36 19.97
C VAL A 2 6.61 -1.63 20.27
N SER A 3 6.18 -1.14 21.42
CA SER A 3 4.78 -0.93 21.76
C SER A 3 4.25 0.13 20.79
N CYS A 4 3.61 -0.29 19.71
CA CYS A 4 2.66 0.53 18.96
C CYS A 4 1.26 -0.04 19.27
N VAL A 5 0.83 0.03 20.54
CA VAL A 5 -0.07 1.04 21.15
C VAL A 5 -1.55 0.59 21.08
N CYS A 6 -2.10 0.32 22.27
CA CYS A 6 -3.48 0.56 22.75
C CYS A 6 -4.72 0.21 21.89
N CYS A 7 -4.60 -0.67 20.90
CA CYS A 7 -5.75 -1.10 20.12
C CYS A 7 -6.30 -2.39 20.72
N GLY A 8 -7.46 -2.30 21.40
CA GLY A 8 -8.14 -3.49 21.93
C GLY A 8 -8.38 -4.56 20.85
N PRO A 9 -8.64 -5.83 21.22
CA PRO A 9 -8.71 -6.96 20.27
C PRO A 9 -9.68 -6.74 19.09
N LYS A 10 -10.71 -5.89 19.28
CA LYS A 10 -11.64 -5.49 18.21
C LYS A 10 -11.02 -4.56 17.15
N LEU A 11 -10.16 -3.62 17.55
CA LEU A 11 -9.51 -2.69 16.62
C LEU A 11 -8.40 -3.38 15.82
N ALA A 12 -7.68 -4.34 16.44
CA ALA A 12 -6.71 -5.17 15.74
C ALA A 12 -7.36 -6.04 14.64
N ALA A 13 -8.57 -6.58 14.90
CA ALA A 13 -9.33 -7.31 13.89
C ALA A 13 -9.74 -6.41 12.71
N CYS A 14 -10.19 -5.18 12.98
CA CYS A 14 -10.48 -4.18 11.95
C CYS A 14 -9.23 -3.83 11.13
N GLY A 15 -8.07 -3.67 11.77
CA GLY A 15 -6.80 -3.38 11.11
C GLY A 15 -6.35 -4.48 10.13
N ILE A 16 -6.61 -5.76 10.43
CA ILE A 16 -6.32 -6.87 9.51
C ILE A 16 -7.21 -6.82 8.28
N VAL A 17 -8.52 -6.57 8.45
CA VAL A 17 -9.46 -6.49 7.32
C VAL A 17 -9.09 -5.34 6.38
N LEU A 18 -8.79 -4.17 6.94
CA LEU A 18 -8.36 -3.00 6.16
C LEU A 18 -6.99 -3.23 5.50
N SER A 19 -6.08 -3.93 6.16
CA SER A 19 -4.79 -4.31 5.59
C SER A 19 -4.96 -5.23 4.38
N ILE A 20 -5.75 -6.30 4.49
CA ILE A 20 -6.01 -7.22 3.37
C ILE A 20 -6.65 -6.48 2.20
N TRP A 21 -7.67 -5.65 2.47
CA TRP A 21 -8.31 -4.82 1.45
C TRP A 21 -7.31 -3.90 0.75
N GLY A 22 -6.50 -3.17 1.53
CA GLY A 22 -5.47 -2.27 1.01
C GLY A 22 -4.45 -2.98 0.13
N VAL A 23 -3.95 -4.14 0.57
CA VAL A 23 -2.98 -4.93 -0.22
C VAL A 23 -3.56 -5.33 -1.57
N ILE A 24 -4.79 -5.84 -1.62
CA ILE A 24 -5.42 -6.29 -2.87
C ILE A 24 -5.59 -5.10 -3.83
N MET A 25 -6.17 -4.00 -3.33
CA MET A 25 -6.46 -2.82 -4.15
C MET A 25 -5.19 -2.16 -4.68
N LEU A 26 -4.18 -1.94 -3.82
CA LEU A 26 -2.90 -1.33 -4.22
C LEU A 26 -2.09 -2.23 -5.14
N SER A 27 -2.10 -3.55 -4.94
CA SER A 27 -1.40 -4.48 -5.84
C SER A 27 -2.02 -4.49 -7.24
N MET A 28 -3.36 -4.46 -7.33
CA MET A 28 -4.05 -4.37 -8.62
C MET A 28 -3.73 -3.06 -9.35
N LEU A 29 -3.76 -1.92 -8.63
CA LEU A 29 -3.37 -0.63 -9.19
C LEU A 29 -1.90 -0.62 -9.65
N GLY A 30 -0.98 -1.13 -8.84
CA GLY A 30 0.45 -1.22 -9.19
C GLY A 30 0.70 -2.01 -10.47
N ILE A 31 -0.02 -3.12 -10.67
CA ILE A 31 0.05 -3.91 -11.92
C ILE A 31 -0.49 -3.10 -13.10
N PHE A 32 -1.63 -2.40 -12.95
CA PHE A 32 -2.19 -1.59 -14.03
C PHE A 32 -1.29 -0.40 -14.41
N PHE A 33 -0.63 0.23 -13.45
CA PHE A 33 0.38 1.27 -13.71
C PHE A 33 1.61 0.70 -14.43
N SER A 34 2.12 -0.48 -14.02
CA SER A 34 3.27 -1.14 -14.67
C SER A 34 2.99 -1.59 -16.12
N THR A 35 1.73 -1.93 -16.43
CA THR A 35 1.30 -2.22 -17.80
C THR A 35 1.02 -0.98 -18.65
N HIS A 36 1.20 0.23 -18.11
CA HIS A 36 0.95 1.50 -18.81
C HIS A 36 -0.49 1.60 -19.36
N SER A 37 -1.48 1.18 -18.56
CA SER A 37 -2.88 1.18 -18.98
C SER A 37 -3.39 2.61 -19.23
N ALA A 38 -3.95 2.87 -20.42
CA ALA A 38 -4.47 4.19 -20.81
C ALA A 38 -5.62 4.70 -19.92
N VAL A 39 -6.31 3.79 -19.21
CA VAL A 39 -7.39 4.13 -18.28
C VAL A 39 -6.92 4.93 -17.05
N LEU A 40 -5.62 4.83 -16.73
CA LEU A 40 -5.04 5.38 -15.50
C LEU A 40 -4.22 6.65 -15.75
N ILE A 41 -4.35 7.24 -16.93
CA ILE A 41 -3.58 8.44 -17.31
C ILE A 41 -4.05 9.70 -16.58
N GLU A 42 -5.30 9.74 -16.12
CA GLU A 42 -5.85 10.84 -15.33
C GLU A 42 -5.30 10.86 -13.88
N ASP A 43 -4.85 9.71 -13.38
CA ASP A 43 -4.24 9.58 -12.05
C ASP A 43 -2.74 9.92 -12.03
N VAL A 44 -2.11 9.98 -13.21
CA VAL A 44 -0.70 10.35 -13.33
C VAL A 44 -0.58 11.88 -13.33
N PRO A 45 0.21 12.47 -12.42
CA PRO A 45 0.41 13.92 -12.39
C PRO A 45 1.34 14.35 -13.53
N ILE A 46 0.81 14.42 -14.75
CA ILE A 46 1.52 14.93 -15.92
C ILE A 46 1.54 16.46 -15.81
N ARG A 47 2.72 17.06 -15.67
CA ARG A 47 2.83 18.52 -15.59
C ARG A 47 3.14 19.09 -16.97
N GLU A 48 2.71 20.34 -17.19
CA GLU A 48 2.95 21.06 -18.45
C GLU A 48 4.45 21.25 -18.72
N GLU A 49 5.28 21.30 -17.68
CA GLU A 49 6.75 21.34 -17.76
C GLU A 49 7.37 20.04 -18.31
N ASP A 50 6.73 18.88 -18.08
CA ASP A 50 7.14 17.58 -18.62
C ASP A 50 6.83 17.46 -20.12
N MET A 51 5.92 18.31 -20.63
CA MET A 51 5.59 18.42 -22.06
C MET A 51 6.49 19.42 -22.79
N HIS A 52 7.08 20.37 -22.06
CA HIS A 52 7.85 21.48 -22.64
C HIS A 52 9.35 21.22 -22.68
N ASN A 53 9.85 20.35 -21.80
CA ASN A 53 11.26 19.97 -21.74
C ASN A 53 11.43 18.55 -22.31
N GLU A 54 12.40 18.44 -23.22
CA GLU A 54 13.03 17.21 -23.69
C GLU A 54 12.42 16.48 -24.90
N GLN A 55 13.37 15.92 -25.64
CA GLN A 55 13.35 15.46 -27.02
C GLN A 55 12.39 14.28 -27.30
N ASN A 56 11.68 13.76 -26.27
CA ASN A 56 10.75 12.64 -26.35
C ASN A 56 9.72 12.66 -25.18
N PRO A 57 8.59 13.40 -25.30
CA PRO A 57 7.60 13.54 -24.22
C PRO A 57 6.96 12.21 -23.79
N LEU A 58 6.91 11.23 -24.70
CA LEU A 58 6.35 9.90 -24.42
C LEU A 58 7.17 9.13 -23.37
N GLN A 59 8.50 9.28 -23.39
CA GLN A 59 9.38 8.54 -22.48
C GLN A 59 9.27 9.05 -21.04
N THR A 60 9.10 10.37 -20.87
CA THR A 60 8.87 10.99 -19.56
C THR A 60 7.57 10.50 -18.94
N VAL A 61 6.50 10.42 -19.74
CA VAL A 61 5.20 9.90 -19.28
C VAL A 61 5.32 8.44 -18.81
N TYR A 62 6.01 7.58 -19.55
CA TYR A 62 6.23 6.19 -19.11
C TYR A 62 7.02 6.10 -17.80
N ALA A 63 8.04 6.94 -17.61
CA ALA A 63 8.78 6.99 -16.35
C ALA A 63 7.90 7.41 -15.15
N LEU A 64 6.96 8.34 -15.37
CA LEU A 64 5.96 8.75 -14.36
C LEU A 64 5.00 7.61 -14.00
N PHE A 65 4.52 6.83 -14.99
CA PHE A 65 3.70 5.64 -14.76
C PHE A 65 4.44 4.61 -13.90
N ASP A 66 5.68 4.30 -14.23
CA ASP A 66 6.51 3.38 -13.45
C ASP A 66 6.72 3.89 -12.02
N GLN A 67 6.99 5.18 -11.84
CA GLN A 67 7.18 5.78 -10.51
C GLN A 67 5.93 5.65 -9.63
N VAL A 68 4.73 5.95 -10.17
CA VAL A 68 3.47 5.79 -9.43
C VAL A 68 3.21 4.31 -9.12
N GLY A 69 3.45 3.42 -10.08
CA GLY A 69 3.34 1.98 -9.89
C GLY A 69 4.23 1.45 -8.76
N TYR A 70 5.51 1.83 -8.74
CA TYR A 70 6.44 1.47 -7.67
C TYR A 70 5.99 1.97 -6.30
N ASN A 71 5.51 3.21 -6.20
CA ASN A 71 4.97 3.75 -4.96
C ASN A 71 3.77 2.94 -4.46
N CYS A 72 2.91 2.50 -5.37
CA CYS A 72 1.75 1.66 -5.05
C CYS A 72 2.16 0.28 -4.51
N PHE A 73 3.18 -0.35 -5.12
CA PHE A 73 3.75 -1.61 -4.62
C PHE A 73 4.42 -1.46 -3.25
N ILE A 74 5.16 -0.37 -3.03
CA ILE A 74 5.76 -0.06 -1.72
C ILE A 74 4.66 0.11 -0.66
N ALA A 75 3.59 0.84 -0.99
CA ALA A 75 2.43 1.01 -0.11
C ALA A 75 1.76 -0.33 0.21
N ALA A 76 1.54 -1.18 -0.80
CA ALA A 76 1.03 -2.54 -0.59
C ALA A 76 1.92 -3.33 0.38
N GLY A 77 3.25 -3.24 0.23
CA GLY A 77 4.21 -3.84 1.16
C GLY A 77 4.06 -3.33 2.60
N MET A 78 3.86 -2.02 2.80
CA MET A 78 3.59 -1.46 4.12
C MET A 78 2.30 -2.02 4.74
N TYR A 79 1.24 -2.17 3.96
CA TYR A 79 0.00 -2.78 4.44
C TYR A 79 0.19 -4.24 4.86
N VAL A 80 1.03 -5.02 4.15
CA VAL A 80 1.39 -6.39 4.57
C VAL A 80 2.06 -6.38 5.94
N VAL A 81 3.05 -5.50 6.15
CA VAL A 81 3.75 -5.38 7.44
C VAL A 81 2.77 -5.03 8.56
N VAL A 82 1.87 -4.06 8.34
CA VAL A 82 0.85 -3.68 9.32
C VAL A 82 -0.11 -4.84 9.63
N GLY A 83 -0.51 -5.61 8.62
CA GLY A 83 -1.34 -6.80 8.77
C GLY A 83 -0.65 -7.88 9.62
N LEU A 84 0.63 -8.15 9.35
CA LEU A 84 1.44 -9.10 10.13
C LEU A 84 1.59 -8.66 11.58
N LEU A 85 1.89 -7.38 11.82
CA LEU A 85 1.99 -6.84 13.17
C LEU A 85 0.64 -6.95 13.91
N SER A 86 -0.46 -6.64 13.24
CA SER A 86 -1.82 -6.77 13.81
C SER A 86 -2.15 -8.24 14.15
N PHE A 87 -1.75 -9.18 13.30
CA PHE A 87 -1.91 -10.61 13.53
C PHE A 87 -1.08 -11.09 14.74
N CYS A 88 0.19 -10.68 14.83
CA CYS A 88 1.03 -10.95 15.99
C CYS A 88 0.42 -10.41 17.28
N GLN A 89 -0.16 -9.20 17.25
CA GLN A 89 -0.84 -8.59 18.40
C GLN A 89 -2.04 -9.42 18.86
N ILE A 90 -2.90 -9.89 17.95
CA ILE A 90 -4.04 -10.76 18.31
C ILE A 90 -3.56 -12.06 18.95
N ARG A 91 -2.52 -12.69 18.39
CA ARG A 91 -1.97 -13.93 18.95
C ARG A 91 -1.40 -13.74 20.35
N MET A 92 -0.67 -12.65 20.59
CA MET A 92 -0.12 -12.36 21.91
C MET A 92 -1.21 -11.99 22.91
N ASN A 93 -2.22 -11.22 22.50
CA ASN A 93 -3.35 -10.87 23.37
C ASN A 93 -4.16 -12.11 23.77
N LYS A 94 -4.39 -13.03 22.82
CA LYS A 94 -5.00 -14.33 23.11
C LYS A 94 -4.17 -15.16 24.10
N ARG A 95 -2.84 -15.24 23.92
CA ARG A 95 -1.97 -15.94 24.89
C ARG A 95 -2.02 -15.34 26.30
N ARG A 96 -2.14 -14.02 26.46
CA ARG A 96 -2.24 -13.39 27.78
C ARG A 96 -3.58 -13.66 28.47
N GLU A 97 -4.69 -13.79 27.74
CA GLU A 97 -5.99 -14.19 28.31
C GLU A 97 -5.91 -15.58 28.98
N TYR A 98 -5.19 -16.55 28.40
CA TYR A 98 -5.04 -17.90 28.97
C TYR A 98 -4.12 -17.99 30.20
N LEU A 99 -3.31 -16.96 30.48
CA LEU A 99 -2.35 -16.96 31.60
C LEU A 99 -2.92 -16.30 32.87
N VAL A 100 -4.10 -15.69 32.79
CA VAL A 100 -4.76 -14.98 33.90
C VAL A 100 -5.88 -15.81 34.52
N HIS A 101 -6.24 -16.95 33.91
CA HIS A 101 -7.10 -18.00 34.46
C HIS A 101 -6.25 -19.17 34.93
#